data_AF-C4WYI6-F1
#
_entry.id   AF-C4WYI6-F1
#
_cell.length_a   1.000
_cell.length_b   1.000
_cell.length_c   1.000
_cell.angle_alpha   90.00
_cell.angle_beta   90.00
_cell.angle_gamma   90.00
#
_symmetry.space_group_name_H-M   'P 1'
#
loop_
_entity.id
_entity.type
_entity.pdbx_description
1 polymer ?
#
loop_
_entity_poly.entity_id
_entity_poly.type
_entity_poly.pdbx_seq_one_letter_code
_entity_poly.pdbx_strand_id
1 'polypeptide(L)'
;KAIGKTVTSLEAYKFADATSAIYSWWQYQLCDVFIEAVKPYFFNDSQEFDSARAACRDALWVCLDNGLRLLHPFMPYVTEELWQRLPQPKDSCRKNSIMISEYPSV
;
A
#
# COMPACT_ATOMS: atom_id res chain seq x y z
N LYS A 1 1.08 0.55 12.39
CA LYS A 1 1.56 1.82 12.99
C LYS A 1 1.23 3.04 12.13
N ALA A 2 1.58 3.06 10.84
CA ALA A 2 1.24 4.18 9.95
C ALA A 2 -0.28 4.43 9.85
N ILE A 3 -1.07 3.37 9.59
CA ILE A 3 -2.55 3.42 9.55
C ILE A 3 -3.12 4.11 10.79
N GLY A 4 -2.81 3.62 11.99
CA GLY A 4 -3.31 4.21 13.24
C GLY A 4 -2.96 5.68 13.40
N LYS A 5 -1.72 6.09 13.09
CA LYS A 5 -1.32 7.50 13.17
C LYS A 5 -2.12 8.38 12.20
N THR A 6 -2.31 7.90 10.97
CA THR A 6 -3.09 8.60 9.95
C THR A 6 -4.56 8.75 10.36
N VAL A 7 -5.18 7.66 10.82
CA VAL A 7 -6.59 7.65 11.25
C VAL A 7 -6.80 8.61 12.42
N THR A 8 -5.98 8.52 13.47
CA THR A 8 -6.09 9.43 14.63
C THR A 8 -5.88 10.90 14.24
N SER A 9 -4.93 11.19 13.34
CA SER A 9 -4.74 12.56 12.84
C SER A 9 -5.91 13.06 12.01
N LEU A 10 -6.55 12.20 11.20
CA LEU A 10 -7.75 12.53 10.44
C LEU A 10 -8.95 12.78 11.37
N GLU A 11 -9.15 11.93 12.38
CA GLU A 11 -10.18 12.10 13.41
C GLU A 11 -10.00 13.40 14.20
N ALA A 12 -8.75 13.80 14.45
CA ALA A 12 -8.42 15.06 15.11
C ALA A 12 -8.45 16.29 14.17
N TYR A 13 -8.90 16.15 12.92
CA TYR A 13 -8.90 17.19 11.88
C TYR A 13 -7.51 17.78 11.58
N LYS A 14 -6.44 17.05 11.90
CA LYS A 14 -5.04 17.44 11.63
C LYS A 14 -4.57 16.87 10.29
N PHE A 15 -5.10 17.43 9.20
CA PHE A 15 -4.80 16.95 7.84
C PHE A 15 -3.31 17.01 7.49
N ALA A 16 -2.60 18.06 7.93
CA ALA A 16 -1.16 18.18 7.69
C ALA A 16 -0.38 16.99 8.30
N ASP A 17 -0.67 16.66 9.55
CA ASP A 17 -0.02 15.53 10.25
C ASP A 17 -0.38 14.19 9.61
N ALA A 18 -1.64 14.03 9.16
CA ALA A 18 -2.09 12.82 8.46
C ALA A 18 -1.34 12.63 7.13
N THR A 19 -1.26 13.68 6.31
CA THR A 19 -0.53 13.66 5.04
C THR A 19 0.95 13.36 5.25
N SER A 20 1.61 14.06 6.18
CA SER A 20 3.02 13.84 6.48
C SER A 20 3.30 12.42 6.98
N ALA A 21 2.39 11.84 7.78
CA ALA A 21 2.53 10.47 8.26
C ALA A 21 2.43 9.43 7.12
N ILE A 22 1.43 9.56 6.23
CA ILE A 22 1.29 8.65 5.08
C ILE A 22 2.46 8.82 4.13
N TYR A 23 2.81 10.06 3.80
CA TYR A 23 3.90 10.37 2.88
C TYR A 23 5.23 9.80 3.37
N SER A 24 5.55 10.00 4.65
CA SER A 24 6.76 9.47 5.28
C SER A 24 6.81 7.93 5.21
N TRP A 25 5.68 7.26 5.41
CA TRP A 25 5.61 5.81 5.26
C TRP A 25 5.77 5.37 3.79
N TRP A 26 5.05 6.01 2.86
CA TRP A 26 5.09 5.66 1.44
C TRP A 26 6.49 5.82 0.86
N GLN A 27 7.15 6.95 1.11
CA GLN A 27 8.49 7.20 0.59
C GLN A 27 9.54 6.39 1.35
N TYR A 28 9.68 6.62 2.65
CA TYR A 28 10.86 6.14 3.38
C TYR A 28 10.76 4.69 3.86
N GLN A 29 9.56 4.11 3.99
CA GLN A 29 9.41 2.73 4.46
C GLN A 29 9.08 1.78 3.32
N LEU A 30 8.14 2.15 2.44
CA LEU A 30 7.77 1.31 1.31
C LEU A 30 8.80 1.42 0.18
N CYS A 31 9.05 2.60 -0.37
CA CYS A 31 9.94 2.74 -1.52
C CYS A 31 11.42 2.54 -1.15
N ASP A 32 11.93 3.28 -0.15
CA ASP A 32 13.38 3.29 0.13
C ASP A 32 13.86 2.00 0.84
N VAL A 33 13.01 1.36 1.63
CA VAL A 33 13.40 0.19 2.44
C VAL A 33 12.83 -1.10 1.87
N PHE A 34 11.50 -1.22 1.80
CA PHE A 34 10.88 -2.48 1.39
C PHE A 34 11.18 -2.84 -0.06
N ILE A 35 10.98 -1.92 -1.01
CA ILE A 35 11.25 -2.19 -2.44
C ILE A 35 12.73 -2.50 -2.66
N GLU A 36 13.64 -1.72 -2.07
CA GLU A 36 15.08 -1.97 -2.17
C GLU A 36 15.48 -3.32 -1.58
N ALA A 37 14.90 -3.71 -0.44
CA ALA A 37 15.17 -4.99 0.20
C ALA A 37 14.67 -6.19 -0.62
N VAL A 38 13.57 -6.04 -1.37
CA VAL A 38 13.03 -7.16 -2.16
C VAL A 38 13.70 -7.34 -3.53
N LYS A 39 14.38 -6.31 -4.07
CA LYS A 39 15.05 -6.38 -5.39
C LYS A 39 15.90 -7.65 -5.60
N PRO A 40 16.78 -8.07 -4.67
CA PRO A 40 17.64 -9.24 -4.88
C PRO A 40 16.87 -10.54 -5.13
N TYR A 41 15.68 -10.68 -4.54
CA TYR A 41 14.83 -11.87 -4.70
C TYR A 41 14.17 -11.92 -6.07
N PHE A 42 13.94 -10.77 -6.71
CA PHE A 42 13.35 -10.68 -8.05
C PHE A 42 14.39 -10.75 -9.17
N PHE A 43 15.64 -10.34 -8.93
CA PHE A 43 16.70 -10.40 -9.95
C PHE A 43 17.45 -11.74 -10.01
N ASN A 44 17.45 -12.54 -8.94
CA ASN A 44 18.10 -13.85 -8.92
C ASN A 44 17.12 -14.97 -9.25
N ASP A 45 17.26 -15.66 -10.39
CA ASP A 45 16.35 -16.71 -10.86
C ASP A 45 16.52 -18.08 -10.16
N SER A 46 17.20 -18.14 -9.01
CA SER A 46 17.35 -19.39 -8.27
C SER A 46 16.02 -19.88 -7.70
N GLN A 47 15.75 -21.18 -7.90
CA GLN A 47 14.54 -21.89 -7.45
C GLN A 47 14.34 -21.82 -5.92
N GLU A 48 15.43 -21.67 -5.16
CA GLU A 48 15.42 -21.56 -3.69
C GLU A 48 14.65 -20.33 -3.19
N PHE A 49 14.57 -19.26 -3.99
CA PHE A 49 13.87 -18.03 -3.61
C PHE A 49 12.42 -17.97 -4.10
N ASP A 50 11.89 -19.00 -4.76
CA ASP A 50 10.51 -18.97 -5.29
C ASP A 50 9.46 -18.76 -4.21
N SER A 51 9.60 -19.43 -3.06
CA SER A 51 8.70 -19.28 -1.92
C SER A 51 8.80 -17.87 -1.31
N ALA A 52 10.02 -17.35 -1.14
CA ALA A 52 10.27 -16.00 -0.64
C ALA A 52 9.75 -14.92 -1.60
N ARG A 53 9.90 -15.10 -2.91
CA ARG A 53 9.33 -14.22 -3.95
C ARG A 53 7.82 -14.16 -3.86
N ALA A 54 7.16 -15.31 -3.71
CA ALA A 54 5.71 -15.37 -3.58
C ALA A 54 5.24 -14.59 -2.34
N ALA A 55 5.83 -14.87 -1.18
CA ALA A 55 5.52 -14.14 0.05
C ALA A 55 5.78 -12.63 -0.07
N CYS A 56 6.86 -12.22 -0.73
CA CYS A 56 7.16 -10.80 -0.98
C CYS A 56 6.13 -10.13 -1.89
N ARG A 57 5.65 -10.83 -2.93
CA ARG A 57 4.58 -10.32 -3.80
C ARG A 57 3.27 -10.12 -3.04
N ASP A 58 2.90 -11.08 -2.20
CA ASP A 58 1.68 -11.01 -1.39
C ASP A 58 1.77 -9.86 -0.37
N ALA A 59 2.91 -9.74 0.32
CA ALA A 59 3.17 -8.64 1.24
C ALA A 59 3.16 -7.27 0.52
N LEU A 60 3.77 -7.17 -0.66
CA LEU A 60 3.77 -5.96 -1.47
C LEU A 60 2.35 -5.58 -1.90
N TRP A 61 1.55 -6.56 -2.31
CA TRP A 61 0.16 -6.34 -2.69
C TRP A 61 -0.66 -5.77 -1.54
N VAL A 62 -0.55 -6.35 -0.34
CA VAL A 62 -1.25 -5.86 0.87
C VAL A 62 -0.79 -4.44 1.23
N CYS A 63 0.52 -4.17 1.15
CA CYS A 63 1.07 -2.84 1.40
C CYS A 63 0.56 -1.80 0.40
N LEU A 64 0.52 -2.13 -0.89
CA LEU A 64 0.03 -1.24 -1.94
C LEU A 64 -1.47 -0.99 -1.83
N ASP A 65 -2.28 -2.02 -1.60
CA ASP A 65 -3.74 -1.86 -1.44
C ASP A 65 -4.08 -0.96 -0.25
N ASN A 66 -3.50 -1.22 0.93
CA ASN A 66 -3.73 -0.39 2.10
C ASN A 66 -3.13 1.01 1.93
N GLY A 67 -1.92 1.12 1.39
CA GLY A 67 -1.24 2.40 1.18
C GLY A 67 -2.01 3.32 0.24
N LEU A 68 -2.50 2.81 -0.89
CA LEU A 68 -3.30 3.58 -1.85
C LEU A 68 -4.62 4.03 -1.24
N ARG A 69 -5.31 3.18 -0.46
CA ARG A 69 -6.56 3.56 0.20
C ARG A 69 -6.35 4.68 1.22
N LEU A 70 -5.26 4.66 1.99
CA LEU A 70 -4.91 5.75 2.92
C LEU A 70 -4.62 7.07 2.20
N LEU A 71 -4.02 6.98 1.00
CA LEU A 71 -3.56 8.12 0.23
C LEU A 71 -4.68 8.74 -0.64
N HIS A 72 -5.76 7.97 -0.88
CA HIS A 72 -6.89 8.37 -1.72
C HIS A 72 -7.59 9.68 -1.31
N PRO A 73 -7.83 9.98 -0.02
CA PRO A 73 -8.42 11.26 0.41
C PRO A 73 -7.61 12.50 -0.02
N PHE A 74 -6.31 12.33 -0.29
CA PHE A 74 -5.39 13.41 -0.65
C PHE A 74 -5.13 13.48 -2.16
N MET A 75 -5.03 12.34 -2.84
CA MET A 75 -4.73 12.26 -4.27
C MET A 75 -5.69 11.29 -4.98
N PRO A 76 -6.97 11.65 -5.16
CA PRO A 76 -8.01 10.70 -5.55
C PRO A 76 -7.82 10.14 -6.97
N TYR A 77 -7.39 10.95 -7.93
CA TYR A 77 -7.28 10.53 -9.32
C TYR A 77 -6.12 9.56 -9.57
N VAL A 78 -4.94 9.87 -9.04
CA VAL A 78 -3.73 9.04 -9.22
C VAL A 78 -3.87 7.72 -8.46
N THR A 79 -4.43 7.76 -7.26
CA THR A 79 -4.63 6.55 -6.46
C THR A 79 -5.68 5.63 -7.05
N GLU A 80 -6.76 6.16 -7.62
CA GLU A 80 -7.76 5.37 -8.35
C GLU A 80 -7.12 4.66 -9.54
N GLU A 81 -6.38 5.40 -10.37
CA GLU A 81 -5.69 4.88 -11.56
C GLU A 81 -4.76 3.71 -11.21
N LEU A 82 -3.90 3.91 -10.20
CA LEU A 82 -2.96 2.89 -9.73
C LEU A 82 -3.68 1.68 -9.12
N TRP A 83 -4.75 1.92 -8.36
CA TRP A 83 -5.49 0.87 -7.68
C TRP A 83 -6.24 -0.03 -8.66
N GLN A 84 -6.79 0.51 -9.75
CA GLN A 84 -7.41 -0.27 -10.81
C GLN A 84 -6.42 -1.18 -11.55
N ARG A 85 -5.15 -0.76 -11.66
CA ARG A 85 -4.08 -1.55 -12.30
C ARG A 85 -3.51 -2.65 -11.41
N LEU A 86 -3.79 -2.65 -10.10
CA LEU A 86 -3.31 -3.70 -9.22
C LEU A 86 -3.91 -5.06 -9.59
N PRO A 87 -3.09 -6.13 -9.67
CA PRO A 87 -3.58 -7.46 -10.00
C PRO A 87 -4.58 -7.93 -8.95
N GLN A 88 -5.71 -8.49 -9.40
CA GLN A 88 -6.75 -8.96 -8.51
C GLN A 88 -6.55 -10.45 -8.19
N PRO A 89 -6.59 -10.84 -6.91
CA PRO A 89 -6.77 -12.24 -6.53
C PRO A 89 -8.05 -12.79 -7.16
N LYS A 90 -7.97 -13.98 -7.76
CA LYS A 90 -9.05 -14.60 -8.56
C LYS A 90 -10.40 -14.73 -7.82
N ASP A 91 -10.39 -14.73 -6.49
CA ASP A 91 -11.57 -14.93 -5.64
C ASP A 91 -11.99 -13.68 -4.84
N SER A 92 -11.44 -12.50 -5.14
CA SER A 92 -11.70 -11.28 -4.37
C SER A 92 -12.83 -10.43 -4.94
N CYS A 93 -13.86 -10.17 -4.14
CA CYS A 93 -14.95 -9.23 -4.43
C CYS A 93 -14.48 -7.77 -4.20
N ARG A 94 -13.56 -7.28 -5.04
CA ARG A 94 -13.11 -5.88 -4.95
C ARG A 94 -14.23 -4.95 -5.43
N LYS A 95 -14.35 -3.79 -4.79
CA LYS A 95 -15.31 -2.76 -5.21
C LYS A 95 -14.87 -2.15 -6.55
N ASN A 96 -15.79 -1.52 -7.28
CA ASN A 96 -15.51 -0.92 -8.59
C ASN A 96 -14.59 0.32 -8.51
N SER A 97 -14.46 0.95 -7.36
CA SER A 97 -13.63 2.14 -7.15
C SER A 97 -13.00 2.09 -5.75
N ILE A 98 -11.82 2.69 -5.62
CA ILE A 98 -11.14 2.80 -4.32
C ILE A 98 -11.93 3.72 -3.37
N MET A 99 -12.70 4.68 -3.89
CA MET A 99 -13.51 5.62 -3.09
C MET A 99 -14.62 4.93 -2.29
N ILE A 100 -15.20 3.86 -2.84
CA ILE A 100 -16.27 3.06 -2.21
C ILE A 100 -15.73 1.84 -1.45
N SER A 101 -14.40 1.71 -1.37
CA SER A 101 -13.74 0.66 -0.62
C SER A 101 -13.65 1.03 0.86
N GLU A 102 -13.61 0.02 1.72
CA GLU A 102 -13.44 0.24 3.16
C GLU A 102 -12.09 0.90 3.44
N TYR A 103 -12.13 1.95 4.26
CA TYR A 103 -10.94 2.66 4.69
C TYR A 103 -10.15 1.81 5.70
N PRO A 104 -8.82 1.72 5.60
CA PRO A 104 -8.04 0.86 6.49
C PRO A 104 -8.15 1.33 7.95
N SER A 105 -8.60 0.42 8.82
CA SER A 105 -8.59 0.58 10.28
C SER A 105 -7.71 -0.49 10.93
N VAL A 106 -7.01 -0.13 12.02
CA VAL A 106 -6.25 -1.09 12.85
C VAL A 106 -7.15 -1.66 13.92
#